data_AF-A0A7V3UEZ8-F1
#
_entry.id   AF-A0A7V3UEZ8-F1
#
_cell.length_a   1.000
_cell.length_b   1.000
_cell.length_c   1.000
_cell.angle_alpha   90.00
_cell.angle_beta   90.00
_cell.angle_gamma   90.00
#
_symmetry.space_group_name_H-M   'P 1'
#
loop_
_entity.id
_entity.type
_entity.pdbx_description
1 polymer ?
#
loop_
_entity_poly.entity_id
_entity_poly.type
_entity_poly.pdbx_seq_one_letter_code
_entity_poly.pdbx_strand_id
1 'polypeptide(L)'
;MNEETNISQREIRLNWKRWLNYPSLVKQLPFFLFLTVMAVIYIYNGHYADKVVRNINRTSKEVKELQYEYKTLKSEIMFRSKQSELVKAAEPLGLKETTGLPAVLKDSGKE
;
A
#
# COMPACT_ATOMS: atom_id res chain seq x y z
N MET A 1 -46.15 -20.14 -44.14
CA MET A 1 -45.29 -19.46 -43.15
C MET A 1 -45.19 -20.20 -41.80
N ASN A 2 -45.56 -21.50 -41.72
CA ASN A 2 -45.51 -22.27 -40.46
C ASN A 2 -44.58 -23.51 -40.54
N GLU A 3 -44.07 -23.85 -41.73
CA GLU A 3 -43.17 -25.00 -41.93
C GLU A 3 -41.69 -24.62 -41.79
N GLU A 4 -41.28 -23.45 -42.31
CA GLU A 4 -39.90 -22.95 -42.17
C GLU A 4 -39.50 -22.71 -40.70
N THR A 5 -40.42 -22.23 -39.87
CA THR A 5 -40.21 -22.03 -38.44
C THR A 5 -40.08 -23.35 -37.67
N ASN A 6 -40.71 -24.43 -38.16
CA ASN A 6 -40.61 -25.77 -37.54
C ASN A 6 -39.27 -26.45 -37.86
N ILE A 7 -38.77 -26.28 -39.10
CA ILE A 7 -37.50 -26.86 -39.56
C ILE A 7 -36.32 -26.23 -38.81
N SER A 8 -36.26 -24.89 -38.74
CA SER A 8 -35.22 -24.15 -38.01
C SER A 8 -35.15 -24.55 -36.53
N GLN A 9 -36.30 -24.67 -35.86
CA GLN A 9 -36.39 -25.09 -34.46
C GLN A 9 -35.92 -26.54 -34.23
N ARG A 10 -36.17 -27.47 -35.17
CA ARG A 10 -35.69 -28.85 -35.08
C ARG A 10 -34.18 -28.94 -35.27
N GLU A 11 -33.60 -28.19 -36.20
CA GLU A 11 -32.16 -28.15 -36.42
C GLU A 11 -31.40 -27.62 -35.20
N ILE A 12 -31.89 -26.55 -34.55
CA ILE A 12 -31.30 -26.00 -33.32
C ILE A 12 -31.28 -27.04 -32.20
N ARG A 13 -32.38 -27.77 -32.01
CA ARG A 13 -32.49 -28.83 -30.98
C ARG A 13 -31.65 -30.07 -31.28
N LEU A 14 -31.48 -30.41 -32.56
CA LEU A 14 -30.67 -31.55 -33.00
C LEU A 14 -29.16 -31.27 -32.87
N ASN A 15 -28.72 -30.04 -33.13
CA ASN A 15 -27.31 -29.64 -33.05
C ASN A 15 -26.78 -29.57 -31.61
N TRP A 16 -27.62 -29.17 -30.64
CA TRP A 16 -27.22 -29.07 -29.23
C TRP A 16 -26.90 -30.44 -28.60
N LYS A 17 -27.70 -31.46 -28.92
CA LYS A 17 -27.41 -32.85 -28.48
C LYS A 17 -26.14 -33.42 -29.10
N ARG A 18 -25.83 -33.01 -30.34
CA ARG A 18 -24.65 -33.47 -31.08
C ARG A 18 -23.36 -32.78 -30.62
N TRP A 19 -23.45 -31.54 -30.12
CA TRP A 19 -22.33 -30.83 -29.50
C TRP A 19 -21.98 -31.37 -28.11
N LEU A 20 -22.98 -31.82 -27.35
CA LEU A 20 -22.80 -32.54 -26.08
C LEU A 20 -22.54 -34.05 -26.26
N ASN A 21 -21.99 -34.46 -27.40
CA ASN A 21 -21.60 -35.86 -27.58
C ASN A 21 -20.44 -36.22 -26.63
N TYR A 22 -20.59 -37.33 -25.91
CA TYR A 22 -19.60 -37.91 -25.00
C TYR A 22 -18.15 -37.94 -25.56
N PRO A 23 -17.89 -38.34 -26.83
CA PRO A 23 -16.52 -38.33 -27.37
C PRO A 23 -15.91 -36.93 -27.55
N SER A 24 -16.73 -35.88 -27.67
CA SER A 24 -16.25 -34.49 -27.75
C SER A 24 -15.93 -33.93 -26.37
N LEU A 25 -16.76 -34.27 -25.36
CA LEU A 25 -16.56 -33.90 -23.97
C LEU A 25 -15.27 -34.50 -23.40
N VAL A 26 -15.00 -35.78 -23.68
CA VAL A 26 -13.78 -36.46 -23.21
C VAL A 26 -12.52 -35.83 -23.81
N LYS A 27 -12.57 -35.34 -25.06
CA LYS A 27 -11.45 -34.61 -25.69
C LYS A 27 -11.19 -33.24 -25.05
N GLN A 28 -12.21 -32.56 -24.55
CA GLN A 28 -12.10 -31.25 -23.89
C GLN A 28 -11.82 -31.34 -22.38
N LEU A 29 -11.93 -32.52 -21.79
CA LEU A 29 -11.70 -32.78 -20.38
C LEU A 29 -10.37 -32.22 -19.81
N PRO A 30 -9.19 -32.38 -20.47
CA PRO A 30 -7.95 -31.81 -19.95
C PRO A 30 -7.96 -30.28 -19.86
N PHE A 31 -8.68 -29.60 -20.77
CA PHE A 31 -8.84 -28.15 -20.74
C PHE A 31 -9.71 -27.69 -19.57
N PHE A 32 -10.79 -28.41 -19.27
CA PHE A 32 -11.60 -28.14 -18.08
C PHE A 32 -10.81 -28.35 -16.79
N LEU A 33 -10.00 -29.41 -16.72
CA LEU A 33 -9.16 -29.69 -15.56
C LEU A 33 -8.13 -28.56 -15.35
N PHE A 34 -7.54 -28.05 -16.43
CA PHE A 34 -6.69 -26.86 -16.40
C PHE A 34 -7.42 -25.63 -15.84
N LEU A 35 -8.65 -25.35 -16.30
CA LEU A 35 -9.46 -24.25 -15.78
C LEU A 35 -9.83 -24.43 -14.31
N THR A 36 -10.13 -25.65 -13.88
CA THR A 36 -10.41 -25.95 -12.47
C THR A 36 -9.19 -25.66 -11.60
N VAL A 37 -8.00 -26.08 -12.03
CA VAL A 37 -6.74 -25.77 -11.32
C VAL A 37 -6.53 -24.26 -11.24
N MET A 38 -6.75 -23.52 -12.33
CA MET A 38 -6.66 -22.06 -12.32
C MET A 38 -7.67 -21.40 -11.38
N ALA A 39 -8.90 -21.91 -11.34
CA ALA A 39 -9.92 -21.41 -10.41
C ALA A 39 -9.51 -21.61 -8.95
N VAL A 40 -8.92 -22.77 -8.60
CA VAL A 40 -8.39 -23.03 -7.26
C VAL A 40 -7.27 -22.06 -6.90
N ILE A 41 -6.31 -21.85 -7.82
CA ILE A 41 -5.19 -20.91 -7.64
C ILE A 41 -5.72 -19.49 -7.44
N TYR A 42 -6.74 -19.09 -8.20
CA TYR A 42 -7.36 -17.77 -8.09
C TYR A 42 -8.01 -17.55 -6.71
N ILE A 43 -8.83 -18.51 -6.25
CA ILE A 43 -9.49 -18.44 -4.93
C ILE A 43 -8.44 -18.39 -3.81
N TYR A 44 -7.39 -19.22 -3.92
CA TYR A 44 -6.28 -19.24 -2.98
C TYR A 44 -5.56 -17.88 -2.90
N ASN A 45 -5.22 -17.29 -4.05
CA ASN A 45 -4.58 -15.98 -4.12
C ASN A 45 -5.46 -14.87 -3.55
N GLY A 46 -6.78 -14.92 -3.77
CA GLY A 46 -7.73 -14.00 -3.15
C GLY A 46 -7.66 -14.03 -1.62
N HIS A 47 -7.75 -15.23 -1.02
CA HIS A 47 -7.64 -15.38 0.44
C HIS A 47 -6.26 -14.98 0.98
N TYR A 48 -5.20 -15.18 0.20
CA TYR A 48 -3.86 -14.74 0.58
C TYR A 48 -3.75 -13.21 0.60
N ALA A 49 -4.29 -12.54 -0.43
CA ALA A 49 -4.32 -11.08 -0.52
C ALA A 49 -5.06 -10.45 0.68
N ASP A 50 -6.21 -10.97 1.06
CA ASP A 50 -6.97 -10.47 2.22
C ASP A 50 -6.15 -10.52 3.52
N LYS A 51 -5.43 -11.63 3.74
CA LYS A 51 -4.55 -11.79 4.91
C LYS A 51 -3.38 -10.80 4.88
N VAL A 52 -2.77 -10.61 3.72
CA VAL A 52 -1.65 -9.66 3.54
C VAL A 52 -2.12 -8.22 3.77
N VAL A 53 -3.26 -7.81 3.21
CA VAL A 53 -3.83 -6.47 3.39
C VAL A 53 -4.10 -6.19 4.87
N ARG A 54 -4.64 -7.16 5.61
CA ARG A 54 -4.87 -7.01 7.05
C ARG A 54 -3.56 -6.83 7.83
N ASN A 55 -2.51 -7.57 7.47
CA ASN A 55 -1.20 -7.43 8.11
C ASN A 55 -0.56 -6.09 7.80
N ILE A 56 -0.62 -5.64 6.53
CA ILE A 56 -0.12 -4.32 6.11
C ILE A 56 -0.79 -3.22 6.92
N ASN A 57 -2.11 -3.27 7.10
CA ASN A 57 -2.83 -2.28 7.88
C ASN A 57 -2.39 -2.26 9.36
N ARG A 58 -2.14 -3.44 9.97
CA ARG A 58 -1.66 -3.53 11.34
C ARG A 58 -0.26 -2.91 11.48
N THR A 59 0.69 -3.37 10.66
CA THR A 59 2.06 -2.87 10.68
C THR A 59 2.14 -1.37 10.34
N SER A 60 1.32 -0.89 9.40
CA SER A 60 1.26 0.54 9.07
C SER A 60 0.76 1.39 10.24
N LYS A 61 -0.18 0.86 11.02
CA LYS A 61 -0.66 1.53 12.24
C LYS A 61 0.45 1.63 13.29
N GLU A 62 1.16 0.52 13.53
CA GLU A 62 2.30 0.48 14.46
C GLU A 62 3.38 1.51 14.05
N VAL A 63 3.78 1.53 12.78
CA VAL A 63 4.75 2.52 12.26
C VAL A 63 4.26 3.95 12.45
N LYS A 64 2.98 4.22 12.21
CA LYS A 64 2.40 5.55 12.38
C LYS A 64 2.40 6.01 13.85
N GLU A 65 2.14 5.08 14.76
CA GLU A 65 2.19 5.33 16.20
C GLU A 65 3.61 5.66 16.67
N LEU A 66 4.61 4.86 16.27
CA LEU A 66 6.02 5.16 16.56
C LEU A 66 6.45 6.52 15.98
N GLN A 67 6.04 6.84 14.74
CA GLN A 67 6.33 8.14 14.14
C GLN A 67 5.70 9.30 14.91
N TYR A 68 4.50 9.10 15.45
CA TYR A 68 3.82 10.11 16.25
C TYR A 68 4.56 10.36 17.57
N GLU A 69 4.96 9.30 18.26
CA GLU A 69 5.75 9.38 19.50
C GLU A 69 7.09 10.10 19.28
N TYR A 70 7.83 9.71 18.23
CA TYR A 70 9.08 10.37 17.85
C TYR A 70 8.86 11.87 17.57
N LYS A 71 7.84 12.22 16.77
CA LYS A 71 7.56 13.63 16.45
C LYS A 71 7.20 14.42 17.70
N THR A 72 6.41 13.84 18.60
CA THR A 72 6.00 14.48 19.85
C THR A 72 7.22 14.74 20.74
N LEU A 73 8.05 13.71 21.01
CA LEU A 73 9.25 13.85 21.83
C LEU A 73 10.26 14.82 21.21
N LYS A 74 10.48 14.72 19.89
CA LYS A 74 11.34 15.66 19.18
C LYS A 74 10.82 17.09 19.28
N SER A 75 9.50 17.29 19.17
CA SER A 75 8.91 18.63 19.29
C SER A 75 9.10 19.21 20.69
N GLU A 76 9.03 18.38 21.72
CA GLU A 76 9.32 18.79 23.10
C GLU A 76 10.79 19.19 23.28
N ILE A 77 11.73 18.37 22.76
CA ILE A 77 13.16 18.71 22.80
C ILE A 77 13.43 19.99 22.01
N MET A 78 12.81 20.16 20.84
CA MET A 78 12.94 21.38 20.04
C MET A 78 12.38 22.61 20.75
N PHE A 79 11.27 22.45 21.48
CA PHE A 79 10.69 23.53 22.29
C PHE A 79 11.64 23.95 23.41
N ARG A 80 12.17 22.98 24.18
CA ARG A 80 13.17 23.24 25.23
C ARG A 80 14.49 23.81 24.68
N SER A 81 14.88 23.37 23.49
CA SER A 81 16.10 23.83 22.80
C SER A 81 15.87 25.13 22.00
N LYS A 82 14.66 25.68 22.03
CA LYS A 82 14.33 26.90 21.30
C LYS A 82 15.06 28.06 21.95
N GLN A 83 15.76 28.84 21.13
CA GLN A 83 16.60 29.96 21.57
C GLN A 83 15.87 30.93 22.51
N SER A 84 14.59 31.22 22.24
CA SER A 84 13.75 32.08 23.10
C SER A 84 13.41 31.49 24.48
N GLU A 85 13.30 30.16 24.59
CA GLU A 85 13.08 29.45 25.86
C GLU A 85 14.40 29.27 26.60
N LEU A 86 15.49 28.97 25.89
CA LEU A 86 16.84 28.88 26.43
C LEU A 86 17.31 30.21 27.03
N VAL A 87 17.05 31.34 26.37
CA VAL A 87 17.37 32.67 26.91
C VAL A 87 16.60 32.94 28.21
N LYS A 88 15.31 32.59 28.28
CA LYS A 88 14.50 32.71 29.51
C LYS A 88 14.95 31.75 30.63
N ALA A 89 15.33 30.53 30.29
CA ALA A 89 15.86 29.56 31.27
C ALA A 89 17.28 29.92 31.75
N ALA A 90 18.05 30.65 30.93
CA ALA A 90 19.41 31.11 31.24
C ALA A 90 19.47 32.53 31.86
N GLU A 91 18.37 33.29 31.82
CA GLU A 91 18.21 34.58 32.53
C GLU A 91 18.53 34.49 34.03
N PRO A 92 18.03 33.52 34.81
CA PRO A 92 18.40 33.39 36.23
C PRO A 92 19.87 32.97 36.44
N LEU A 93 20.55 32.47 35.40
CA LEU A 93 21.99 32.20 35.41
C LEU A 93 22.84 33.41 34.99
N GLY A 94 22.22 34.56 34.69
CA GLY A 94 22.91 35.80 34.31
C GLY A 94 23.45 35.82 32.88
N LEU A 95 23.09 34.84 32.04
CA LEU A 95 23.57 34.70 30.67
C LEU A 95 22.65 35.46 29.71
N LYS A 96 23.21 36.45 28.99
CA LYS A 96 22.51 37.22 27.94
C LYS A 96 22.98 36.80 26.56
N GLU A 97 22.06 36.80 25.61
CA GLU A 97 22.36 36.54 24.21
C GLU A 97 23.32 37.61 23.67
N THR A 98 24.46 37.19 23.11
CA THR A 98 25.43 38.08 22.47
C THR A 98 24.86 38.59 21.15
N THR A 99 24.30 39.81 21.17
CA THR A 99 23.68 40.47 20.00
C THR A 99 24.72 41.14 19.08
N GLY A 100 26.00 41.12 19.46
CA GLY A 100 27.09 41.74 18.70
C GLY A 100 27.66 40.79 17.64
N LEU A 101 27.81 41.29 16.41
CA LEU A 101 28.53 40.61 15.35
C LEU A 101 29.92 40.15 15.87
N PRO A 102 30.34 38.90 15.60
CA PRO A 102 31.66 38.43 16.02
C PRO A 102 32.73 39.35 15.44
N ALA A 103 33.59 39.87 16.31
CA ALA A 103 34.67 40.75 15.90
C ALA A 103 35.63 39.96 15.02
N VAL A 104 35.66 40.29 13.72
CA VAL A 104 36.69 39.80 12.82
C VAL A 104 37.99 40.46 13.24
N LEU A 105 38.85 39.71 13.92
CA LEU A 105 40.21 40.15 14.22
C LEU A 105 40.94 40.27 12.88
N LYS A 106 41.11 41.50 12.39
CA LYS A 106 42.13 41.77 11.37
C LYS A 106 43.47 41.65 12.06
N ASP A 107 44.22 40.64 11.66
CA ASP A 107 45.62 40.49 12.02
C ASP A 107 46.36 41.79 11.69
N SER A 108 46.85 42.47 12.73
CA SER A 108 47.66 43.67 12.63
C SER A 108 49.13 43.28 12.49
N GLY A 109 49.43 42.42 11.51
CA GLY A 109 50.76 42.30 10.95
C GLY A 109 50.95 43.38 9.88
N LYS A 110 51.35 44.58 10.29
CA LYS A 110 52.05 45.50 9.39
C LYS A 110 53.54 45.26 9.55
N GLU A 111 54.19 45.17 8.39
CA GLU A 111 55.63 45.05 8.10
C GLU A 111 56.17 43.62 7.99
#